data_AF-A0A9N8EXB2-F1
#
_entry.id   AF-A0A9N8EXB2-F1
#
_cell.length_a   1.000
_cell.length_b   1.000
_cell.length_c   1.000
_cell.angle_alpha   90.00
_cell.angle_beta   90.00
_cell.angle_gamma   90.00
#
_symmetry.space_group_name_H-M   'P 1'
#
loop_
_entity.id
_entity.type
_entity.pdbx_description
1 polymer ?
#
loop_
_entity_poly.entity_id
_entity_poly.type
_entity_poly.pdbx_seq_one_letter_code
_entity_poly.pdbx_strand_id
1 'polypeptide(L)'
;MKIPSGASLVFPFAISAVALLFGHHYAAASQDIYHVPAMSVTTSVKNWVLEVWLAISMKHTQWCGVALTVYLVYVLVHLYQDWLKYFAFRKPRSSPKCPSHDGIPDVINMKPQECTQLNTKHQRGSSDRPALWRTSFFSADFDGSILENLPVHEKKSKHLDVDHVYLNFGLFLVVNVIIYPPLVLQVIYKLTTLRARYELAKMGLVVPKAFIPESVSASLILNTKLVLYYCGKVDEGATAQFVFPNFAALHNDGTAYHGTMEVHIDLNTKTVAKAWWNGETLSPKDCFAFVSFSVAFNSHIKAHAVANWAVNVETKQLWKNPLEAINDATTVIWNHWANRFNEIYSLFQAFGMLSTQACPKSLSEDVFGCALKNGIPQHDSSIAELAKHSRYVDFLMKVRIPMLRGFMKYKASMFPGVEFEALFVGTVGHSIGHYFFETIVADSLWLDVDSKQYGLMAQFTKVAHGCFTPDLPFYLISPKYKDQWHPFYRTIYQRAAAFDKELADTMETCIAK
;
A
#
# COMPACT_ATOMS: atom_id res chain seq x y z
N MET A 1 27.55 -10.87 -14.80
CA MET A 1 26.18 -10.75 -14.26
C MET A 1 25.51 -9.59 -15.00
N LYS A 2 24.51 -9.84 -15.87
CA LYS A 2 23.78 -8.77 -16.58
C LYS A 2 22.78 -8.16 -15.60
N ILE A 3 22.93 -6.88 -15.27
CA ILE A 3 21.95 -6.13 -14.48
C ILE A 3 20.69 -5.96 -15.35
N PRO A 4 19.49 -6.35 -14.88
CA PRO A 4 18.25 -6.13 -15.63
C PRO A 4 18.08 -4.65 -15.98
N SER A 5 17.54 -4.34 -17.15
CA SER A 5 17.37 -2.95 -17.63
C SER A 5 16.58 -2.05 -16.65
N GLY A 6 15.69 -2.62 -15.84
CA GLY A 6 14.96 -1.91 -14.78
C GLY A 6 15.75 -1.64 -13.49
N ALA A 7 16.84 -2.38 -13.22
CA ALA A 7 17.69 -2.19 -12.04
C ALA A 7 18.82 -1.15 -12.27
N SER A 8 18.95 -0.64 -13.49
CA SER A 8 20.02 0.28 -13.90
C SER A 8 19.97 1.65 -13.20
N LEU A 9 18.80 2.08 -12.72
CA LEU A 9 18.60 3.36 -12.01
C LEU A 9 18.76 3.27 -10.48
N VAL A 10 18.57 2.08 -9.91
CA VAL A 10 18.58 1.85 -8.45
C VAL A 10 19.98 1.93 -7.86
N PHE A 11 20.98 1.40 -8.57
CA PHE A 11 22.36 1.30 -8.08
C PHE A 11 23.14 2.64 -8.06
N PRO A 12 23.01 3.53 -9.07
CA PRO A 12 23.73 4.80 -9.08
C PRO A 12 23.30 5.78 -7.98
N PHE A 13 22.02 5.78 -7.59
CA PHE A 13 21.47 6.68 -6.57
C PHE A 13 22.05 6.39 -5.18
N ALA A 14 22.12 5.10 -4.80
CA ALA A 14 22.64 4.69 -3.49
C ALA A 14 24.15 4.94 -3.36
N ILE A 15 24.93 4.70 -4.43
CA ILE A 15 26.38 4.93 -4.42
C ILE A 15 26.71 6.44 -4.36
N SER A 16 25.95 7.27 -5.07
CA SER A 16 26.22 8.72 -5.13
C SER A 16 25.86 9.44 -3.83
N ALA A 17 24.77 9.05 -3.16
CA ALA A 17 24.39 9.60 -1.86
C ALA A 17 25.40 9.24 -0.76
N VAL A 18 25.91 8.00 -0.79
CA VAL A 18 26.99 7.54 0.12
C VAL A 18 28.29 8.30 -0.16
N ALA A 19 28.68 8.48 -1.43
CA ALA A 19 29.89 9.21 -1.80
C ALA A 19 29.86 10.69 -1.37
N LEU A 20 28.70 11.37 -1.44
CA LEU A 20 28.55 12.75 -0.99
C LEU A 20 28.65 12.90 0.54
N LEU A 21 28.13 11.94 1.29
CA LEU A 21 28.22 11.93 2.76
C LEU A 21 29.66 11.66 3.25
N PHE A 22 30.41 10.77 2.59
CA PHE A 22 31.81 10.51 2.94
C PHE A 22 32.77 11.63 2.51
N GLY A 23 32.45 12.37 1.44
CA GLY A 23 33.24 13.52 0.99
C GLY A 23 33.30 14.66 2.02
N HIS A 24 32.20 14.90 2.76
CA HIS A 24 32.16 15.96 3.77
C HIS A 24 32.92 15.62 5.06
N HIS A 25 32.99 14.34 5.47
CA HIS A 25 33.74 13.96 6.68
C HIS A 25 35.26 13.94 6.48
N TYR A 26 35.75 13.69 5.26
CA TYR A 26 37.19 13.73 4.97
C TYR A 26 37.76 15.15 5.01
N ALA A 27 36.94 16.17 4.71
CA ALA A 27 37.33 17.58 4.76
C ALA A 27 37.48 18.13 6.20
N ALA A 28 36.78 17.53 7.17
CA ALA A 28 36.83 17.96 8.57
C ALA A 28 38.00 17.34 9.36
N ALA A 29 38.45 16.14 8.99
CA ALA A 29 39.52 15.44 9.70
C ALA A 29 40.95 15.95 9.41
N SER A 30 41.12 16.84 8.42
CA SER A 30 42.44 17.34 8.00
C SER A 30 42.89 18.62 8.72
N GLN A 31 42.08 19.20 9.60
CA GLN A 31 42.43 20.46 10.31
C GLN A 31 43.23 20.27 11.61
N ASP A 32 43.27 19.08 12.22
CA ASP A 32 43.82 18.90 13.58
C ASP A 32 45.24 18.29 13.66
N ILE A 33 45.96 18.10 12.55
CA ILE A 33 47.25 17.39 12.56
C ILE A 33 48.42 18.27 12.09
N TYR A 34 48.64 19.49 12.60
CA TYR A 34 49.96 20.16 12.39
C TYR A 34 50.33 21.17 13.49
N HIS A 35 51.00 20.71 14.55
CA HIS A 35 51.87 21.54 15.40
C HIS A 35 53.32 21.03 15.31
N VAL A 36 54.12 21.64 14.42
CA VAL A 36 55.58 21.41 14.30
C VAL A 36 56.30 22.78 14.22
N PRO A 37 57.45 23.01 14.89
CA PRO A 37 58.09 24.32 14.98
C PRO A 37 58.75 24.76 13.66
N ALA A 38 58.77 26.08 13.46
CA ALA A 38 59.15 26.75 12.21
C ALA A 38 60.66 26.71 11.92
N MET A 39 61.04 26.16 10.75
CA MET A 39 62.27 26.52 10.03
C MET A 39 61.95 27.40 8.82
N SER A 40 62.77 28.43 8.59
CA SER A 40 62.51 29.60 7.73
C SER A 40 62.75 29.38 6.22
N VAL A 41 62.56 28.17 5.70
CA VAL A 41 62.48 27.90 4.25
C VAL A 41 61.02 27.63 3.81
N THR A 42 60.06 27.74 4.73
CA THR A 42 58.80 27.02 4.57
C THR A 42 57.63 27.82 4.00
N THR A 43 57.68 29.15 3.87
CA THR A 43 56.50 29.92 3.41
C THR A 43 56.25 29.77 1.90
N SER A 44 57.29 29.82 1.07
CA SER A 44 57.14 29.73 -0.39
C SER A 44 56.69 28.33 -0.84
N VAL A 45 57.24 27.27 -0.23
CA VAL A 45 56.85 25.89 -0.54
C VAL A 45 55.46 25.58 0.00
N LYS A 46 55.09 26.07 1.20
CA LYS A 46 53.73 25.93 1.74
C LYS A 46 52.70 26.65 0.86
N ASN A 47 52.99 27.87 0.40
CA ASN A 47 52.09 28.61 -0.49
C ASN A 47 51.94 27.90 -1.84
N TRP A 48 53.03 27.40 -2.42
CA TRP A 48 52.97 26.64 -3.67
C TRP A 48 52.18 25.32 -3.54
N VAL A 49 52.39 24.56 -2.47
CA VAL A 49 51.62 23.32 -2.19
C VAL A 49 50.14 23.64 -1.98
N LEU A 50 49.81 24.73 -1.29
CA LEU A 50 48.43 25.17 -1.08
C LEU A 50 47.77 25.60 -2.40
N GLU A 51 48.46 26.37 -3.25
CA GLU A 51 47.96 26.78 -4.57
C GLU A 51 47.73 25.57 -5.49
N VAL A 52 48.65 24.61 -5.51
CA VAL A 52 48.49 23.36 -6.27
C VAL A 52 47.32 22.53 -5.74
N TRP A 53 47.19 22.39 -4.41
CA TRP A 53 46.08 21.67 -3.78
C TRP A 53 44.73 22.35 -4.06
N LEU A 54 44.64 23.68 -3.97
CA LEU A 54 43.45 24.44 -4.32
C LEU A 54 43.11 24.30 -5.81
N ALA A 55 44.09 24.35 -6.71
CA ALA A 55 43.87 24.15 -8.14
C ALA A 55 43.37 22.73 -8.46
N ILE A 56 43.93 21.71 -7.80
CA ILE A 56 43.47 20.32 -7.90
C ILE A 56 42.06 20.19 -7.33
N SER A 57 41.80 20.72 -6.15
CA SER A 57 40.47 20.72 -5.52
C SER A 57 39.43 21.43 -6.38
N MET A 58 39.73 22.59 -6.94
CA MET A 58 38.83 23.32 -7.84
C MET A 58 38.52 22.52 -9.10
N LYS A 59 39.52 21.86 -9.71
CA LYS A 59 39.29 20.97 -10.86
C LYS A 59 38.42 19.77 -10.45
N HIS A 60 38.67 19.15 -9.30
CA HIS A 60 37.81 18.08 -8.79
C HIS A 60 36.38 18.57 -8.55
N THR A 61 36.18 19.72 -7.92
CA THR A 61 34.84 20.31 -7.73
C THR A 61 34.14 20.57 -9.06
N GLN A 62 34.86 21.09 -10.08
CA GLN A 62 34.32 21.27 -11.42
C GLN A 62 33.92 19.93 -12.07
N TRP A 63 34.78 18.91 -12.01
CA TRP A 63 34.46 17.58 -12.54
C TRP A 63 33.30 16.91 -11.81
N CYS A 64 33.23 17.04 -10.48
CA CYS A 64 32.09 16.58 -9.68
C CYS A 64 30.81 17.32 -10.07
N GLY A 65 30.88 18.63 -10.30
CA GLY A 65 29.76 19.44 -10.80
C GLY A 65 29.26 18.95 -12.16
N VAL A 66 30.18 18.77 -13.13
CA VAL A 66 29.86 18.24 -14.46
C VAL A 66 29.26 16.85 -14.37
N ALA A 67 29.84 15.94 -13.58
CA ALA A 67 29.33 14.58 -13.40
C ALA A 67 27.92 14.58 -12.78
N LEU A 68 27.68 15.42 -11.76
CA LEU A 68 26.36 15.58 -11.16
C LEU A 68 25.35 16.13 -12.17
N THR A 69 25.71 17.15 -12.95
CA THR A 69 24.83 17.71 -13.99
C THR A 69 24.49 16.67 -15.05
N VAL A 70 25.49 15.93 -15.56
CA VAL A 70 25.27 14.85 -16.54
C VAL A 70 24.35 13.77 -15.96
N TYR A 71 24.56 13.39 -14.70
CA TYR A 71 23.72 12.44 -14.00
C TYR A 71 22.28 12.92 -13.85
N LEU A 72 22.07 14.18 -13.41
CA LEU A 72 20.74 14.77 -13.29
C LEU A 72 20.03 14.84 -14.64
N VAL A 73 20.74 15.21 -15.72
CA VAL A 73 20.19 15.20 -17.08
C VAL A 73 19.82 13.77 -17.49
N TYR A 74 20.68 12.79 -17.24
CA TYR A 74 20.38 11.38 -17.51
C TYR A 74 19.12 10.90 -16.80
N VAL A 75 18.98 11.20 -15.50
CA VAL A 75 17.81 10.85 -14.69
C VAL A 75 16.55 11.56 -15.23
N LEU A 76 16.64 12.85 -15.54
CA LEU A 76 15.51 13.60 -16.11
C LEU A 76 15.05 13.04 -17.45
N VAL A 77 16.00 12.67 -18.33
CA VAL A 77 15.68 12.05 -19.62
C VAL A 77 15.01 10.69 -19.42
N HIS A 78 15.49 9.87 -18.50
CA HIS A 78 14.86 8.57 -18.19
C HIS A 78 13.46 8.73 -17.62
N LEU A 79 13.28 9.62 -16.63
CA LEU A 79 11.97 9.91 -16.05
C LEU A 79 11.01 10.48 -17.09
N TYR A 80 11.49 11.29 -18.02
CA TYR A 80 10.67 11.79 -19.13
C TYR A 80 10.26 10.68 -20.10
N GLN A 81 11.17 9.75 -20.42
CA GLN A 81 10.87 8.58 -21.24
C GLN A 81 9.85 7.65 -20.55
N ASP A 82 10.00 7.40 -19.26
CA ASP A 82 9.03 6.63 -18.48
C ASP A 82 7.66 7.34 -18.44
N TRP A 83 7.65 8.65 -18.23
CA TRP A 83 6.42 9.43 -18.28
C TRP A 83 5.73 9.34 -19.66
N LEU A 84 6.49 9.47 -20.75
CA LEU A 84 5.97 9.29 -22.12
C LEU A 84 5.39 7.90 -22.31
N LYS A 85 6.11 6.87 -21.85
CA LYS A 85 5.72 5.47 -22.00
C LYS A 85 4.48 5.12 -21.20
N TYR A 86 4.34 5.65 -19.99
CA TYR A 86 3.33 5.18 -19.04
C TYR A 86 2.18 6.14 -18.79
N PHE A 87 2.40 7.45 -18.86
CA PHE A 87 1.42 8.46 -18.43
C PHE A 87 0.94 9.39 -19.54
N ALA A 88 1.78 9.74 -20.51
CA ALA A 88 1.46 10.77 -21.51
C ALA A 88 0.21 10.45 -22.37
N PHE A 89 -0.09 9.18 -22.60
CA PHE A 89 -1.26 8.75 -23.39
C PHE A 89 -2.57 8.72 -22.60
N ARG A 90 -2.50 8.72 -21.26
CA ARG A 90 -3.68 8.64 -20.39
C ARG A 90 -4.53 9.90 -20.54
N LYS A 91 -5.83 9.76 -20.28
CA LYS A 91 -6.77 10.88 -20.40
C LYS A 91 -6.98 11.53 -19.03
N PRO A 92 -7.05 12.87 -18.97
CA PRO A 92 -7.40 13.56 -17.73
C PRO A 92 -8.81 13.16 -17.28
N ARG A 93 -9.11 13.34 -15.99
CA ARG A 93 -10.39 12.96 -15.39
C ARG A 93 -11.59 13.67 -16.03
N SER A 94 -11.39 14.92 -16.45
CA SER A 94 -12.36 15.69 -17.25
C SER A 94 -12.73 15.05 -18.60
N SER A 95 -11.95 14.09 -19.11
CA SER A 95 -12.25 13.40 -20.35
C SER A 95 -13.25 12.25 -20.14
N PRO A 96 -14.32 12.15 -20.95
CA PRO A 96 -15.25 11.02 -20.89
C PRO A 96 -14.64 9.64 -21.19
N LYS A 97 -13.37 9.61 -21.64
CA LYS A 97 -12.62 8.37 -21.90
C LYS A 97 -11.78 7.92 -20.70
N CYS A 98 -11.69 8.72 -19.64
CA CYS A 98 -11.01 8.33 -18.41
C CYS A 98 -11.96 7.46 -17.56
N PRO A 99 -11.55 6.28 -17.07
CA PRO A 99 -12.39 5.45 -16.19
C PRO A 99 -12.89 6.19 -14.94
N SER A 100 -12.11 7.12 -14.37
CA SER A 100 -12.53 7.96 -13.24
C SER A 100 -13.35 9.20 -13.61
N HIS A 101 -13.70 9.37 -14.88
CA HIS A 101 -14.74 10.33 -15.27
C HIS A 101 -16.11 9.87 -14.73
N ASP A 102 -16.37 8.58 -14.89
CA ASP A 102 -17.53 7.90 -14.33
C ASP A 102 -17.29 7.58 -12.84
N GLY A 103 -18.38 7.25 -12.15
CA GLY A 103 -18.33 6.84 -10.75
C GLY A 103 -17.53 5.54 -10.53
N ILE A 104 -17.12 5.26 -9.28
CA ILE A 104 -16.54 3.97 -8.89
C ILE A 104 -17.48 2.84 -9.35
N PRO A 105 -16.95 1.68 -9.81
CA PRO A 105 -17.77 0.53 -10.17
C PRO A 105 -18.73 0.12 -9.06
N ASP A 106 -19.86 -0.48 -9.46
CA ASP A 106 -20.78 -1.06 -8.50
C ASP A 106 -20.13 -2.17 -7.66
N VAL A 107 -20.58 -2.27 -6.42
CA VAL A 107 -20.32 -3.45 -5.60
C VAL A 107 -20.98 -4.66 -6.24
N ILE A 108 -20.29 -5.79 -6.22
CA ILE A 108 -20.81 -7.04 -6.77
C ILE A 108 -21.62 -7.73 -5.69
N ASN A 109 -22.90 -7.94 -5.96
CA ASN A 109 -23.74 -8.84 -5.16
C ASN A 109 -23.13 -10.24 -5.21
N MET A 110 -22.48 -10.65 -4.11
CA MET A 110 -22.12 -12.05 -3.93
C MET A 110 -23.42 -12.84 -3.82
N LYS A 111 -23.68 -13.73 -4.78
CA LYS A 111 -24.93 -14.49 -4.77
C LYS A 111 -24.96 -15.32 -3.50
N PRO A 112 -26.05 -15.27 -2.69
CA PRO A 112 -26.20 -16.13 -1.51
C PRO A 112 -26.00 -17.62 -1.81
N GLN A 113 -26.24 -18.03 -3.07
CA GLN A 113 -26.01 -19.39 -3.55
C GLN A 113 -24.56 -19.90 -3.36
N GLU A 114 -23.59 -19.01 -3.25
CA GLU A 114 -22.19 -19.34 -2.92
C GLU A 114 -21.94 -19.42 -1.39
N CYS A 115 -22.76 -18.78 -0.54
CA CYS A 115 -22.74 -18.99 0.92
C CYS A 115 -23.68 -20.16 1.36
N THR A 116 -24.53 -20.71 0.47
CA THR A 116 -25.53 -21.74 0.84
C THR A 116 -25.01 -23.16 0.71
N GLN A 117 -24.45 -23.68 1.80
CA GLN A 117 -24.84 -25.01 2.28
C GLN A 117 -25.54 -24.97 3.65
N LEU A 118 -25.70 -23.79 4.25
CA LEU A 118 -26.24 -23.64 5.60
C LEU A 118 -27.45 -22.69 5.57
N ASN A 119 -28.61 -23.19 6.00
CA ASN A 119 -29.88 -22.50 6.23
C ASN A 119 -30.83 -22.22 5.05
N THR A 120 -31.58 -23.25 4.66
CA THR A 120 -32.84 -23.16 3.87
C THR A 120 -34.03 -22.52 4.62
N LYS A 121 -33.85 -21.91 5.81
CA LYS A 121 -34.99 -21.44 6.64
C LYS A 121 -35.12 -19.93 6.90
N HIS A 122 -34.22 -19.09 6.40
CA HIS A 122 -34.29 -17.62 6.62
C HIS A 122 -34.19 -16.80 5.33
N GLN A 123 -34.95 -17.17 4.29
CA GLN A 123 -35.27 -16.22 3.22
C GLN A 123 -36.29 -15.19 3.74
N ARG A 124 -35.81 -14.18 4.48
CA ARG A 124 -36.59 -12.94 4.63
C ARG A 124 -36.66 -12.29 3.26
N GLY A 125 -37.89 -12.07 2.76
CA GLY A 125 -38.14 -11.50 1.44
C GLY A 125 -37.29 -10.26 1.19
N SER A 126 -36.39 -10.35 0.22
CA SER A 126 -35.61 -9.21 -0.26
C SER A 126 -36.55 -8.28 -1.02
N SER A 127 -37.12 -7.29 -0.32
CA SER A 127 -37.71 -6.14 -1.02
C SER A 127 -36.58 -5.43 -1.77
N ASP A 128 -36.78 -5.13 -3.06
CA ASP A 128 -35.93 -4.32 -3.95
C ASP A 128 -35.71 -2.89 -3.43
N ARG A 129 -35.13 -2.75 -2.24
CA ARG A 129 -34.69 -1.47 -1.72
C ARG A 129 -33.31 -1.19 -2.29
N PRO A 130 -33.08 0.00 -2.88
CA PRO A 130 -31.76 0.43 -3.32
C PRO A 130 -30.75 0.21 -2.19
N ALA A 131 -29.58 -0.32 -2.54
CA ALA A 131 -28.58 -0.80 -1.61
C ALA A 131 -28.42 0.12 -0.39
N LEU A 132 -28.76 -0.45 0.78
CA LEU A 132 -28.97 0.17 2.09
C LEU A 132 -27.69 0.73 2.75
N TRP A 133 -26.72 1.20 1.97
CA TRP A 133 -25.53 1.92 2.44
C TRP A 133 -25.87 3.25 3.13
N ARG A 134 -27.13 3.73 3.01
CA ARG A 134 -27.55 5.09 3.34
C ARG A 134 -28.34 5.27 4.64
N THR A 135 -28.90 4.25 5.32
CA THR A 135 -29.85 4.59 6.41
C THR A 135 -29.75 3.79 7.70
N SER A 136 -29.22 2.57 7.74
CA SER A 136 -29.30 1.73 8.94
C SER A 136 -28.21 2.00 10.01
N PHE A 137 -27.15 2.72 9.67
CA PHE A 137 -26.00 2.94 10.56
C PHE A 137 -25.96 4.31 11.24
N PHE A 138 -26.89 5.17 10.90
CA PHE A 138 -26.84 6.56 11.29
C PHE A 138 -27.66 6.75 12.56
N SER A 139 -27.04 7.32 13.60
CA SER A 139 -27.76 7.76 14.82
C SER A 139 -28.94 8.65 14.44
N ALA A 140 -29.98 8.72 15.29
CA ALA A 140 -31.12 9.63 15.10
C ALA A 140 -30.70 11.10 14.81
N ASP A 141 -29.49 11.50 15.23
CA ASP A 141 -28.93 12.84 15.01
C ASP A 141 -28.21 13.03 13.66
N PHE A 142 -28.27 12.05 12.75
CA PHE A 142 -27.69 12.21 11.43
C PHE A 142 -28.73 12.79 10.47
N ASP A 143 -28.47 14.02 10.05
CA ASP A 143 -29.25 14.68 9.01
C ASP A 143 -29.14 13.91 7.69
N GLY A 144 -30.20 13.16 7.35
CA GLY A 144 -30.32 12.39 6.11
C GLY A 144 -30.15 13.25 4.85
N SER A 145 -30.36 14.56 4.94
CA SER A 145 -30.17 15.48 3.81
C SER A 145 -28.73 15.47 3.30
N ILE A 146 -27.74 15.15 4.15
CA ILE A 146 -26.33 15.06 3.75
C ILE A 146 -26.12 13.94 2.71
N LEU A 147 -26.85 12.82 2.86
CA LEU A 147 -26.74 11.68 1.95
C LEU A 147 -27.54 11.89 0.67
N GLU A 148 -28.66 12.61 0.74
CA GLU A 148 -29.43 13.01 -0.43
C GLU A 148 -28.63 13.96 -1.33
N ASN A 149 -27.80 14.81 -0.71
CA ASN A 149 -26.91 15.74 -1.41
C ASN A 149 -25.60 15.12 -1.91
N LEU A 150 -25.33 13.83 -1.66
CA LEU A 150 -24.19 13.18 -2.28
C LEU A 150 -24.43 13.07 -3.78
N PRO A 151 -23.58 13.66 -4.63
CA PRO A 151 -23.76 13.57 -6.07
C PRO A 151 -23.68 12.10 -6.47
N VAL A 152 -24.76 11.64 -7.08
CA VAL A 152 -24.83 10.32 -7.68
C VAL A 152 -24.27 10.49 -9.09
N HIS A 153 -23.16 9.82 -9.38
CA HIS A 153 -22.69 9.74 -10.76
C HIS A 153 -23.76 8.99 -11.57
N GLU A 154 -24.25 9.60 -12.64
CA GLU A 154 -25.24 8.99 -13.54
C GLU A 154 -24.71 7.71 -14.18
N LYS A 155 -23.38 7.66 -14.38
CA LYS A 155 -22.66 6.52 -14.94
C LYS A 155 -21.60 6.05 -13.97
N LYS A 156 -21.44 4.73 -13.88
CA LYS A 156 -20.36 4.08 -13.13
C LYS A 156 -19.42 3.35 -14.08
N SER A 157 -18.15 3.29 -13.72
CA SER A 157 -17.17 2.48 -14.42
C SER A 157 -17.57 1.00 -14.37
N LYS A 158 -17.24 0.26 -15.41
CA LYS A 158 -17.56 -1.17 -15.51
C LYS A 158 -16.61 -2.05 -14.69
N HIS A 159 -15.37 -1.59 -14.51
CA HIS A 159 -14.29 -2.39 -13.92
C HIS A 159 -13.41 -1.54 -13.01
N LEU A 160 -12.79 -2.19 -12.03
CA LEU A 160 -11.70 -1.61 -11.26
C LEU A 160 -10.46 -1.49 -12.15
N ASP A 161 -9.78 -0.35 -12.07
CA ASP A 161 -8.55 -0.10 -12.82
C ASP A 161 -7.54 0.61 -11.90
N VAL A 162 -6.33 0.05 -11.86
CA VAL A 162 -5.23 0.54 -11.03
C VAL A 162 -4.37 1.57 -11.76
N ASP A 163 -4.47 1.70 -13.08
CA ASP A 163 -3.45 2.38 -13.88
C ASP A 163 -3.98 3.30 -14.99
N HIS A 164 -5.04 4.07 -14.72
CA HIS A 164 -5.68 4.92 -15.72
C HIS A 164 -5.60 6.44 -15.49
N VAL A 165 -5.23 6.88 -14.29
CA VAL A 165 -5.20 8.32 -13.96
C VAL A 165 -4.01 8.98 -14.66
N TYR A 166 -4.29 10.03 -15.45
CA TYR A 166 -3.27 10.85 -16.09
C TYR A 166 -2.50 11.67 -15.06
N LEU A 167 -1.18 11.75 -15.21
CA LEU A 167 -0.33 12.62 -14.41
C LEU A 167 0.50 13.51 -15.36
N ASN A 168 0.57 14.81 -15.09
CA ASN A 168 1.47 15.68 -15.84
C ASN A 168 2.94 15.41 -15.45
N PHE A 169 3.87 15.74 -16.35
CA PHE A 169 5.29 15.45 -16.12
C PHE A 169 5.86 16.12 -14.87
N GLY A 170 5.41 17.32 -14.52
CA GLY A 170 5.88 18.03 -13.33
C GLY A 170 5.56 17.29 -12.03
N LEU A 171 4.30 16.88 -11.84
CA LEU A 171 3.89 16.07 -10.69
C LEU A 171 4.57 14.68 -10.70
N PHE A 172 4.65 14.05 -11.87
CA PHE A 172 5.38 12.78 -12.03
C PHE A 172 6.82 12.90 -11.56
N LEU A 173 7.53 13.96 -12.00
CA LEU A 173 8.91 14.22 -11.64
C LEU A 173 9.06 14.47 -10.14
N VAL A 174 8.22 15.34 -9.55
CA VAL A 174 8.28 15.66 -8.11
C VAL A 174 8.12 14.41 -7.26
N VAL A 175 7.11 13.58 -7.55
CA VAL A 175 6.87 12.34 -6.79
C VAL A 175 8.02 11.35 -6.98
N ASN A 176 8.53 11.16 -8.21
CA ASN A 176 9.66 10.25 -8.44
C ASN A 176 10.95 10.76 -7.80
N VAL A 177 11.17 12.06 -7.65
CA VAL A 177 12.37 12.58 -6.99
C VAL A 177 12.27 12.46 -5.46
N ILE A 178 11.10 12.74 -4.88
CA ILE A 178 10.93 12.78 -3.43
C ILE A 178 10.68 11.38 -2.85
N ILE A 179 9.92 10.54 -3.56
CA ILE A 179 9.35 9.32 -2.99
C ILE A 179 10.06 8.05 -3.47
N TYR A 180 10.49 8.00 -4.72
CA TYR A 180 11.09 6.77 -5.27
C TYR A 180 12.43 6.40 -4.60
N PRO A 181 13.38 7.33 -4.36
CA PRO A 181 14.63 6.98 -3.67
C PRO A 181 14.44 6.39 -2.28
N PRO A 182 13.66 6.98 -1.35
CA PRO A 182 13.46 6.35 -0.05
C PRO A 182 12.75 5.00 -0.15
N LEU A 183 11.88 4.78 -1.15
CA LEU A 183 11.21 3.48 -1.38
C LEU A 183 12.23 2.42 -1.76
N VAL A 184 13.08 2.72 -2.73
CA VAL A 184 14.15 1.82 -3.16
C VAL A 184 15.09 1.49 -2.00
N LEU A 185 15.50 2.49 -1.22
CA LEU A 185 16.35 2.30 -0.05
C LEU A 185 15.68 1.42 1.01
N GLN A 186 14.40 1.65 1.30
CA GLN A 186 13.61 0.81 2.19
C GLN A 186 13.58 -0.63 1.71
N VAL A 187 13.24 -0.88 0.45
CA VAL A 187 13.14 -2.23 -0.10
C VAL A 187 14.49 -2.95 0.02
N ILE A 188 15.60 -2.32 -0.35
CA ILE A 188 16.93 -2.92 -0.22
C ILE A 188 17.27 -3.22 1.24
N TYR A 189 17.07 -2.26 2.14
CA TYR A 189 17.35 -2.41 3.56
C TYR A 189 16.53 -3.54 4.19
N LYS A 190 15.22 -3.57 3.90
CA LYS A 190 14.28 -4.56 4.44
C LYS A 190 14.53 -5.95 3.86
N LEU A 191 14.80 -6.08 2.56
CA LEU A 191 15.20 -7.35 1.94
C LEU A 191 16.47 -7.90 2.57
N THR A 192 17.49 -7.06 2.75
CA THR A 192 18.76 -7.46 3.36
C THR A 192 18.55 -7.95 4.79
N THR A 193 17.78 -7.19 5.58
CA THR A 193 17.48 -7.51 6.98
C THR A 193 16.67 -8.81 7.08
N LEU A 194 15.66 -8.98 6.23
CA LEU A 194 14.81 -10.16 6.18
C LEU A 194 15.61 -11.41 5.77
N ARG A 195 16.48 -11.28 4.76
CA ARG A 195 17.37 -12.35 4.31
C ARG A 195 18.35 -12.76 5.41
N ALA A 196 19.01 -11.78 6.04
CA ALA A 196 19.92 -12.04 7.15
C ALA A 196 19.20 -12.76 8.30
N ARG A 197 18.01 -12.30 8.68
CA ARG A 197 17.19 -12.94 9.73
C ARG A 197 16.82 -14.38 9.37
N TYR A 198 16.42 -14.63 8.13
CA TYR A 198 16.07 -15.98 7.65
C TYR A 198 17.26 -16.94 7.72
N GLU A 199 18.45 -16.50 7.29
CA GLU A 199 19.67 -17.31 7.36
C GLU A 199 20.11 -17.56 8.81
N LEU A 200 20.06 -16.53 9.67
CA LEU A 200 20.34 -16.70 11.10
C LEU A 200 19.35 -17.66 11.78
N ALA A 201 18.08 -17.67 11.36
CA ALA A 201 17.10 -18.61 11.86
C ALA A 201 17.39 -20.05 11.40
N LYS A 202 17.81 -20.24 10.15
CA LYS A 202 18.28 -21.54 9.65
C LYS A 202 19.49 -22.06 10.40
N MET A 203 20.38 -21.17 10.83
CA MET A 203 21.55 -21.51 11.65
C MET A 203 21.20 -21.75 13.13
N GLY A 204 19.93 -21.57 13.54
CA GLY A 204 19.51 -21.69 14.93
C GLY A 204 19.96 -20.53 15.84
N LEU A 205 20.51 -19.45 15.26
CA LEU A 205 20.97 -18.27 16.00
C LEU A 205 19.84 -17.30 16.33
N VAL A 206 18.74 -17.37 15.58
CA VAL A 206 17.53 -16.57 15.82
C VAL A 206 16.34 -17.51 15.84
N VAL A 207 15.52 -17.43 16.88
CA VAL A 207 14.27 -18.20 16.96
C VAL A 207 13.12 -17.32 16.45
N PRO A 208 12.33 -17.77 15.46
CA PRO A 208 11.09 -17.09 15.09
C PRO A 208 10.18 -16.94 16.30
N LYS A 209 9.44 -15.84 16.38
CA LYS A 209 8.47 -15.67 17.48
C LYS A 209 7.45 -16.82 17.45
N ALA A 210 7.02 -17.30 18.62
CA ALA A 210 5.92 -18.26 18.68
C ALA A 210 4.61 -17.60 18.21
N PHE A 211 3.73 -18.36 17.56
CA PHE A 211 2.41 -17.87 17.15
C PHE A 211 1.39 -19.01 17.04
N ILE A 212 0.11 -18.64 17.11
CA ILE A 212 -1.04 -19.54 16.95
C ILE A 212 -1.72 -19.16 15.63
N PRO A 213 -1.54 -19.95 14.55
CA PRO A 213 -2.02 -19.60 13.21
C PRO A 213 -3.52 -19.26 13.16
N GLU A 214 -4.35 -19.97 13.94
CA GLU A 214 -5.80 -19.78 14.02
C GLU A 214 -6.17 -18.41 14.57
N SER A 215 -5.47 -17.95 15.61
CA SER A 215 -5.69 -16.65 16.24
C SER A 215 -5.20 -15.50 15.35
N VAL A 216 -4.03 -15.68 14.73
CA VAL A 216 -3.47 -14.69 13.79
C VAL A 216 -4.35 -14.55 12.56
N SER A 217 -4.81 -15.65 11.96
CA SER A 217 -5.70 -15.64 10.80
C SER A 217 -7.04 -14.98 11.11
N ALA A 218 -7.65 -15.33 12.25
CA ALA A 218 -8.90 -14.70 12.68
C ALA A 218 -8.72 -13.19 12.92
N SER A 219 -7.60 -12.80 13.53
CA SER A 219 -7.26 -11.39 13.77
C SER A 219 -7.07 -10.62 12.47
N LEU A 220 -6.40 -11.21 11.46
CA LEU A 220 -6.24 -10.60 10.14
C LEU A 220 -7.59 -10.44 9.43
N ILE A 221 -8.46 -11.45 9.47
CA ILE A 221 -9.79 -11.35 8.86
C ILE A 221 -10.62 -10.26 9.54
N LEU A 222 -10.68 -10.28 10.87
CA LEU A 222 -11.50 -9.35 11.64
C LEU A 222 -10.96 -7.92 11.59
N ASN A 223 -9.64 -7.71 11.56
CA ASN A 223 -9.06 -6.37 11.70
C ASN A 223 -8.48 -5.79 10.39
N THR A 224 -8.86 -6.32 9.23
CA THR A 224 -8.49 -5.74 7.94
C THR A 224 -9.69 -5.67 7.02
N LYS A 225 -9.50 -5.18 5.78
CA LYS A 225 -10.50 -5.17 4.71
C LYS A 225 -11.09 -6.55 4.36
N LEU A 226 -10.54 -7.64 4.88
CA LEU A 226 -11.14 -8.97 4.69
C LEU A 226 -12.51 -9.12 5.36
N VAL A 227 -12.90 -8.21 6.27
CA VAL A 227 -14.26 -8.17 6.83
C VAL A 227 -15.35 -8.00 5.77
N LEU A 228 -15.01 -7.49 4.57
CA LEU A 228 -15.95 -7.36 3.45
C LEU A 228 -16.49 -8.70 2.94
N TYR A 229 -15.87 -9.81 3.34
CA TYR A 229 -16.26 -11.18 2.95
C TYR A 229 -17.17 -11.87 3.98
N TYR A 230 -17.66 -11.14 4.99
CA TYR A 230 -18.59 -11.66 5.99
C TYR A 230 -19.96 -12.03 5.38
N CYS A 231 -20.39 -13.30 5.55
CA CYS A 231 -21.72 -13.78 5.13
C CYS A 231 -22.75 -13.78 6.28
N GLY A 232 -22.35 -13.48 7.53
CA GLY A 232 -23.22 -13.57 8.71
C GLY A 232 -22.74 -14.58 9.75
N LYS A 233 -23.58 -14.83 10.77
CA LYS A 233 -23.38 -15.90 11.76
C LYS A 233 -24.03 -17.19 11.28
N VAL A 234 -23.34 -18.32 11.48
CA VAL A 234 -23.81 -19.63 11.01
C VAL A 234 -24.77 -20.28 12.00
N ASP A 235 -24.50 -20.12 13.29
CA ASP A 235 -25.26 -20.71 14.38
C ASP A 235 -25.86 -19.59 15.25
N GLU A 236 -26.78 -19.92 16.18
CA GLU A 236 -27.09 -19.03 17.32
C GLU A 236 -25.84 -18.69 18.15
N GLY A 237 -24.76 -19.46 17.93
CA GLY A 237 -23.44 -19.27 18.49
C GLY A 237 -22.65 -18.11 17.87
N ALA A 238 -21.57 -17.76 18.57
CA ALA A 238 -20.66 -16.69 18.21
C ALA A 238 -19.80 -16.98 16.97
N THR A 239 -20.18 -17.88 16.05
CA THR A 239 -19.36 -18.23 14.88
C THR A 239 -19.73 -17.39 13.66
N ALA A 240 -18.78 -16.58 13.18
CA ALA A 240 -18.90 -15.79 11.96
C ALA A 240 -18.34 -16.53 10.74
N GLN A 241 -19.06 -16.50 9.62
CA GLN A 241 -18.62 -17.07 8.34
C GLN A 241 -18.09 -15.98 7.40
N PHE A 242 -16.97 -16.28 6.76
CA PHE A 242 -16.36 -15.46 5.73
C PHE A 242 -16.14 -16.30 4.48
N VAL A 243 -16.64 -15.86 3.33
CA VAL A 243 -16.52 -16.57 2.05
C VAL A 243 -15.81 -15.68 1.05
N PHE A 244 -14.73 -16.18 0.48
CA PHE A 244 -13.90 -15.50 -0.51
C PHE A 244 -14.13 -16.19 -1.87
N PRO A 245 -15.14 -15.75 -2.64
CA PRO A 245 -15.45 -16.37 -3.92
C PRO A 245 -14.39 -16.03 -4.97
N ASN A 246 -14.11 -17.00 -5.85
CA ASN A 246 -13.17 -16.87 -6.95
C ASN A 246 -11.81 -16.27 -6.50
N PHE A 247 -11.34 -16.70 -5.33
CA PHE A 247 -10.05 -16.34 -4.77
C PHE A 247 -8.93 -16.82 -5.70
N ALA A 248 -8.01 -15.94 -6.09
CA ALA A 248 -6.86 -16.33 -6.89
C ALA A 248 -5.68 -16.70 -5.98
N ALA A 249 -5.27 -17.96 -6.04
CA ALA A 249 -4.15 -18.54 -5.33
C ALA A 249 -3.00 -18.89 -6.29
N LEU A 250 -1.81 -19.15 -5.75
CA LEU A 250 -0.63 -19.56 -6.52
C LEU A 250 -0.13 -20.92 -6.08
N HIS A 251 0.10 -21.81 -7.03
CA HIS A 251 0.80 -23.07 -6.80
C HIS A 251 2.30 -22.83 -6.70
N ASN A 252 3.03 -23.79 -6.14
CA ASN A 252 4.50 -23.70 -6.02
C ASN A 252 5.24 -23.70 -7.37
N ASP A 253 4.59 -24.12 -8.45
CA ASP A 253 5.11 -24.03 -9.82
C ASP A 253 4.91 -22.65 -10.47
N GLY A 254 4.28 -21.71 -9.76
CA GLY A 254 4.00 -20.37 -10.24
C GLY A 254 2.67 -20.23 -10.98
N THR A 255 1.93 -21.31 -11.21
CA THR A 255 0.62 -21.23 -11.88
C THR A 255 -0.45 -20.70 -10.92
N ALA A 256 -1.34 -19.87 -11.46
CA ALA A 256 -2.49 -19.39 -10.71
C ALA A 256 -3.67 -20.34 -10.84
N TYR A 257 -4.45 -20.45 -9.78
CA TYR A 257 -5.69 -21.23 -9.75
C TYR A 257 -6.72 -20.52 -8.90
N HIS A 258 -7.99 -20.73 -9.24
CA HIS A 258 -9.09 -20.03 -8.61
C HIS A 258 -9.99 -21.02 -7.86
N GLY A 259 -10.59 -20.54 -6.78
CA GLY A 259 -11.49 -21.35 -5.97
C GLY A 259 -12.23 -20.53 -4.94
N THR A 260 -12.95 -21.21 -4.06
CA THR A 260 -13.64 -20.59 -2.94
C THR A 260 -12.94 -20.95 -1.65
N MET A 261 -12.49 -19.93 -0.92
CA MET A 261 -12.06 -20.09 0.46
C MET A 261 -13.21 -19.76 1.39
N GLU A 262 -13.41 -20.59 2.41
CA GLU A 262 -14.40 -20.38 3.46
C GLU A 262 -13.70 -20.44 4.82
N VAL A 263 -13.97 -19.47 5.70
CA VAL A 263 -13.37 -19.41 7.04
C VAL A 263 -14.46 -19.13 8.07
N HIS A 264 -14.51 -19.97 9.10
CA HIS A 264 -15.41 -19.82 10.24
C HIS A 264 -14.59 -19.38 11.45
N ILE A 265 -14.97 -18.27 12.06
CA ILE A 265 -14.28 -17.69 13.21
C ILE A 265 -15.21 -17.73 14.42
N ASP A 266 -14.77 -18.34 15.50
CA ASP A 266 -15.42 -18.16 16.80
C ASP A 266 -15.08 -16.76 17.33
N LEU A 267 -16.09 -15.90 17.41
CA LEU A 267 -15.99 -14.49 17.81
C LEU A 267 -15.73 -14.31 19.31
N ASN A 268 -15.95 -15.34 20.14
CA ASN A 268 -15.66 -15.29 21.57
C ASN A 268 -14.16 -15.53 21.81
N THR A 269 -13.63 -16.59 21.23
CA THR A 269 -12.21 -16.95 21.34
C THR A 269 -11.32 -16.18 20.35
N LYS A 270 -11.92 -15.61 19.31
CA LYS A 270 -11.25 -14.95 18.18
C LYS A 270 -10.22 -15.85 17.51
N THR A 271 -10.61 -17.11 17.28
CA THR A 271 -9.80 -18.11 16.57
C THR A 271 -10.57 -18.70 15.40
N VAL A 272 -9.85 -19.09 14.34
CA VAL A 272 -10.42 -19.87 13.24
C VAL A 272 -10.89 -21.22 13.80
N ALA A 273 -12.20 -21.45 13.76
CA ALA A 273 -12.81 -22.71 14.16
C ALA A 273 -12.68 -23.76 13.04
N LYS A 274 -12.93 -23.35 11.80
CA LYS A 274 -12.85 -24.20 10.59
C LYS A 274 -12.45 -23.36 9.38
N ALA A 275 -11.75 -23.96 8.43
CA ALA A 275 -11.44 -23.32 7.16
C ALA A 275 -11.41 -24.36 6.03
N TRP A 276 -11.90 -23.96 4.86
CA TRP A 276 -11.92 -24.80 3.68
C TRP A 276 -11.41 -24.06 2.44
N TRP A 277 -10.86 -24.85 1.52
CA TRP A 277 -10.52 -24.45 0.17
C TRP A 277 -11.17 -25.43 -0.80
N ASN A 278 -12.11 -24.96 -1.64
CA ASN A 278 -12.88 -25.82 -2.55
C ASN A 278 -13.50 -27.05 -1.85
N GLY A 279 -13.95 -26.89 -0.60
CA GLY A 279 -14.52 -27.95 0.22
C GLY A 279 -13.51 -28.84 0.96
N GLU A 280 -12.21 -28.72 0.67
CA GLU A 280 -11.15 -29.42 1.40
C GLU A 280 -10.76 -28.65 2.66
N THR A 281 -10.57 -29.35 3.77
CA THR A 281 -10.19 -28.70 5.05
C THR A 281 -8.76 -28.17 4.97
N LEU A 282 -8.58 -26.89 5.30
CA LEU A 282 -7.26 -26.28 5.42
C LEU A 282 -6.68 -26.53 6.81
N SER A 283 -5.38 -26.82 6.87
CA SER A 283 -4.67 -26.75 8.13
C SER A 283 -4.61 -25.29 8.63
N PRO A 284 -4.43 -25.05 9.94
CA PRO A 284 -4.28 -23.70 10.48
C PRO A 284 -3.19 -22.88 9.80
N LYS A 285 -2.06 -23.49 9.46
CA LYS A 285 -0.94 -22.83 8.77
C LYS A 285 -1.27 -22.48 7.32
N ASP A 286 -1.99 -23.37 6.63
CA ASP A 286 -2.41 -23.11 5.24
C ASP A 286 -3.47 -22.01 5.21
N CYS A 287 -4.45 -22.04 6.14
CA CYS A 287 -5.40 -20.95 6.32
C CYS A 287 -4.69 -19.61 6.53
N PHE A 288 -3.65 -19.57 7.39
CA PHE A 288 -2.83 -18.38 7.58
C PHE A 288 -2.14 -17.90 6.29
N ALA A 289 -1.61 -18.82 5.48
CA ALA A 289 -1.00 -18.47 4.19
C ALA A 289 -2.03 -17.84 3.23
N PHE A 290 -3.22 -18.43 3.08
CA PHE A 290 -4.28 -17.88 2.23
C PHE A 290 -4.77 -16.51 2.71
N VAL A 291 -5.06 -16.38 4.01
CA VAL A 291 -5.55 -15.14 4.60
C VAL A 291 -4.52 -14.03 4.41
N SER A 292 -3.25 -14.28 4.73
CA SER A 292 -2.18 -13.30 4.59
C SER A 292 -1.92 -12.93 3.12
N PHE A 293 -2.01 -13.91 2.20
CA PHE A 293 -1.95 -13.66 0.76
C PHE A 293 -3.14 -12.79 0.28
N SER A 294 -4.33 -12.99 0.85
CA SER A 294 -5.49 -12.16 0.57
C SER A 294 -5.29 -10.70 0.99
N VAL A 295 -4.76 -10.49 2.21
CA VAL A 295 -4.48 -9.14 2.74
C VAL A 295 -3.47 -8.40 1.87
N ALA A 296 -2.41 -9.09 1.44
CA ALA A 296 -1.29 -8.52 0.71
C ALA A 296 -1.55 -8.32 -0.80
N PHE A 297 -2.38 -9.16 -1.42
CA PHE A 297 -2.55 -9.15 -2.88
C PHE A 297 -4.01 -9.06 -3.31
N ASN A 298 -4.81 -10.11 -3.14
CA ASN A 298 -6.18 -10.19 -3.69
C ASN A 298 -7.06 -9.00 -3.26
N SER A 299 -7.12 -8.73 -1.97
CA SER A 299 -7.91 -7.60 -1.45
C SER A 299 -7.14 -6.29 -1.49
N HIS A 300 -5.80 -6.35 -1.57
CA HIS A 300 -4.95 -5.17 -1.57
C HIS A 300 -5.08 -4.35 -2.82
N ILE A 301 -4.95 -5.00 -3.97
CA ILE A 301 -4.99 -4.35 -5.27
C ILE A 301 -6.34 -3.65 -5.54
N LYS A 302 -7.44 -4.17 -4.95
CA LYS A 302 -8.75 -3.53 -5.00
C LYS A 302 -8.78 -2.16 -4.31
N ALA A 303 -8.09 -2.03 -3.17
CA ALA A 303 -8.01 -0.75 -2.45
C ALA A 303 -7.23 0.29 -3.27
N HIS A 304 -6.13 -0.11 -3.91
CA HIS A 304 -5.40 0.73 -4.87
C HIS A 304 -6.30 1.18 -6.01
N ALA A 305 -7.02 0.24 -6.65
CA ALA A 305 -7.90 0.56 -7.77
C ALA A 305 -8.97 1.57 -7.37
N VAL A 306 -9.66 1.34 -6.25
CA VAL A 306 -10.68 2.25 -5.72
C VAL A 306 -10.11 3.64 -5.44
N ALA A 307 -8.90 3.74 -4.91
CA ALA A 307 -8.28 5.01 -4.59
C ALA A 307 -7.97 5.89 -5.82
N ASN A 308 -7.97 5.36 -7.04
CA ASN A 308 -7.89 6.20 -8.24
C ASN A 308 -9.09 7.15 -8.40
N TRP A 309 -10.25 6.84 -7.79
CA TRP A 309 -11.38 7.76 -7.73
C TRP A 309 -11.27 8.79 -6.60
N ALA A 310 -10.30 8.61 -5.68
CA ALA A 310 -10.04 9.49 -4.55
C ALA A 310 -9.23 10.74 -4.92
N VAL A 311 -8.61 10.77 -6.10
CA VAL A 311 -7.59 11.76 -6.46
C VAL A 311 -8.05 12.72 -7.55
N ASN A 312 -7.52 13.94 -7.55
CA ASN A 312 -7.64 14.88 -8.64
C ASN A 312 -6.32 15.64 -8.89
N VAL A 313 -5.54 15.13 -9.84
CA VAL A 313 -4.24 15.66 -10.25
C VAL A 313 -4.30 16.72 -11.36
N GLU A 314 -5.46 17.30 -11.64
CA GLU A 314 -5.57 18.37 -12.65
C GLU A 314 -4.87 19.66 -12.19
N THR A 315 -4.26 20.37 -13.15
CA THR A 315 -3.31 21.47 -12.91
C THR A 315 -3.83 22.64 -12.07
N LYS A 316 -5.14 22.87 -12.05
CA LYS A 316 -5.76 23.91 -11.21
C LYS A 316 -5.56 23.66 -9.71
N GLN A 317 -5.38 22.40 -9.30
CA GLN A 317 -5.17 22.03 -7.91
C GLN A 317 -3.75 22.33 -7.42
N LEU A 318 -2.75 22.15 -8.27
CA LEU A 318 -1.34 22.36 -7.91
C LEU A 318 -1.10 23.77 -7.35
N TRP A 319 -1.73 24.79 -7.94
CA TRP A 319 -1.58 26.18 -7.53
C TRP A 319 -2.40 26.57 -6.31
N LYS A 320 -3.49 25.84 -6.04
CA LYS A 320 -4.39 26.12 -4.91
C LYS A 320 -3.98 25.37 -3.64
N ASN A 321 -3.55 24.13 -3.79
CA ASN A 321 -3.18 23.24 -2.71
C ASN A 321 -2.07 22.27 -3.17
N PRO A 322 -0.79 22.72 -3.17
CA PRO A 322 0.32 21.93 -3.69
C PRO A 322 0.55 20.62 -2.92
N LEU A 323 0.32 20.62 -1.61
CA LEU A 323 0.47 19.40 -0.79
C LEU A 323 -0.56 18.34 -1.17
N GLU A 324 -1.82 18.73 -1.35
CA GLU A 324 -2.85 17.80 -1.82
C GLU A 324 -2.54 17.26 -3.22
N ALA A 325 -2.08 18.13 -4.13
CA ALA A 325 -1.70 17.69 -5.47
C ALA A 325 -0.54 16.68 -5.45
N ILE A 326 0.41 16.80 -4.51
CA ILE A 326 1.50 15.83 -4.31
C ILE A 326 0.96 14.52 -3.70
N ASN A 327 0.05 14.60 -2.73
CA ASN A 327 -0.60 13.42 -2.14
C ASN A 327 -1.40 12.62 -3.19
N ASP A 328 -2.19 13.32 -4.01
CA ASP A 328 -2.93 12.74 -5.12
C ASP A 328 -1.99 12.09 -6.13
N ALA A 329 -0.93 12.80 -6.53
CA ALA A 329 0.09 12.29 -7.44
C ALA A 329 0.82 11.07 -6.86
N THR A 330 1.08 11.06 -5.54
CA THR A 330 1.70 9.92 -4.85
C THR A 330 0.81 8.69 -4.96
N THR A 331 -0.49 8.81 -4.67
CA THR A 331 -1.44 7.70 -4.81
C THR A 331 -1.45 7.15 -6.24
N VAL A 332 -1.48 8.02 -7.25
CA VAL A 332 -1.45 7.62 -8.67
C VAL A 332 -0.17 6.83 -9.00
N ILE A 333 0.99 7.31 -8.54
CA ILE A 333 2.28 6.64 -8.77
C ILE A 333 2.38 5.32 -8.02
N TRP A 334 1.90 5.25 -6.78
CA TRP A 334 1.90 4.01 -5.99
C TRP A 334 1.04 2.93 -6.64
N ASN A 335 -0.14 3.31 -7.12
CA ASN A 335 -1.04 2.41 -7.84
C ASN A 335 -0.40 1.90 -9.15
N HIS A 336 0.29 2.77 -9.88
CA HIS A 336 1.07 2.38 -11.05
C HIS A 336 2.19 1.38 -10.70
N TRP A 337 2.93 1.61 -9.62
CA TRP A 337 3.98 0.69 -9.17
C TRP A 337 3.42 -0.64 -8.69
N ALA A 338 2.26 -0.65 -8.03
CA ALA A 338 1.56 -1.89 -7.66
C ALA A 338 1.24 -2.74 -8.90
N ASN A 339 0.81 -2.12 -10.01
CA ASN A 339 0.60 -2.81 -11.28
C ASN A 339 1.89 -3.35 -11.92
N ARG A 340 3.04 -2.78 -11.56
CA ARG A 340 4.38 -3.13 -12.06
C ARG A 340 5.22 -3.89 -11.04
N PHE A 341 4.56 -4.50 -10.06
CA PHE A 341 5.23 -5.29 -9.04
C PHE A 341 6.10 -6.39 -9.65
N ASN A 342 5.76 -6.89 -10.85
CA ASN A 342 6.54 -7.87 -11.62
C ASN A 342 7.98 -7.42 -11.96
N GLU A 343 8.25 -6.12 -12.05
CA GLU A 343 9.57 -5.63 -12.48
C GLU A 343 10.63 -5.73 -11.39
N ILE A 344 10.21 -5.66 -10.13
CA ILE A 344 11.10 -5.78 -8.97
C ILE A 344 11.33 -7.25 -8.56
N TYR A 345 10.76 -8.22 -9.28
CA TYR A 345 10.93 -9.65 -8.98
C TYR A 345 12.37 -10.10 -9.10
N SER A 346 13.05 -9.63 -10.15
CA SER A 346 14.46 -9.95 -10.37
C SER A 346 15.32 -9.53 -9.18
N LEU A 347 14.97 -8.44 -8.51
CA LEU A 347 15.59 -8.01 -7.27
C LEU A 347 15.32 -9.02 -6.15
N PHE A 348 14.06 -9.41 -5.93
CA PHE A 348 13.72 -10.38 -4.88
C PHE A 348 14.37 -11.75 -5.08
N GLN A 349 14.47 -12.22 -6.33
CA GLN A 349 15.19 -13.44 -6.70
C GLN A 349 16.69 -13.30 -6.45
N ALA A 350 17.29 -12.15 -6.81
CA ALA A 350 18.70 -11.88 -6.56
C ALA A 350 19.06 -11.89 -5.07
N PHE A 351 18.13 -11.49 -4.20
CA PHE A 351 18.26 -11.58 -2.74
C PHE A 351 17.92 -12.99 -2.18
N GLY A 352 17.54 -13.95 -3.02
CA GLY A 352 17.15 -15.29 -2.60
C GLY A 352 15.88 -15.32 -1.75
N MET A 353 14.98 -14.35 -1.95
CA MET A 353 13.71 -14.23 -1.21
C MET A 353 12.52 -14.81 -1.96
N LEU A 354 12.63 -14.89 -3.30
CA LEU A 354 11.68 -15.60 -4.15
C LEU A 354 12.40 -16.72 -4.92
N SER A 355 11.71 -17.83 -5.13
CA SER A 355 12.16 -18.93 -5.97
C SER A 355 12.26 -18.52 -7.45
N THR A 356 13.02 -19.28 -8.23
CA THR A 356 13.06 -19.13 -9.70
C THR A 356 11.78 -19.61 -10.37
N GLN A 357 10.97 -20.44 -9.69
CA GLN A 357 9.64 -20.85 -10.15
C GLN A 357 8.59 -19.74 -10.00
N ALA A 358 8.88 -18.69 -9.21
CA ALA A 358 8.00 -17.54 -9.09
C ALA A 358 7.75 -16.91 -10.45
N CYS A 359 6.52 -17.03 -10.96
CA CYS A 359 6.11 -16.47 -12.25
C CYS A 359 5.53 -15.05 -12.04
N PRO A 360 6.22 -13.98 -12.47
CA PRO A 360 5.72 -12.62 -12.31
C PRO A 360 4.40 -12.39 -13.03
N LYS A 361 4.26 -13.04 -14.20
CA LYS A 361 3.08 -12.94 -15.04
C LYS A 361 1.83 -13.45 -14.32
N SER A 362 1.92 -14.57 -13.61
CA SER A 362 0.76 -15.13 -12.91
C SER A 362 0.32 -14.30 -11.71
N LEU A 363 1.22 -13.60 -11.01
CA LEU A 363 0.76 -12.64 -10.00
C LEU A 363 0.04 -11.44 -10.65
N SER A 364 0.64 -10.82 -11.68
CA SER A 364 0.10 -9.58 -12.24
C SER A 364 -1.14 -9.80 -13.11
N GLU A 365 -1.16 -10.82 -13.95
CA GLU A 365 -2.28 -11.07 -14.88
C GLU A 365 -3.36 -11.93 -14.23
N ASP A 366 -2.99 -13.02 -13.56
CA ASP A 366 -3.98 -13.94 -13.03
C ASP A 366 -4.47 -13.50 -11.65
N VAL A 367 -3.58 -13.26 -10.69
CA VAL A 367 -4.01 -12.88 -9.32
C VAL A 367 -4.59 -11.47 -9.29
N PHE A 368 -3.85 -10.45 -9.76
CA PHE A 368 -4.36 -9.08 -9.74
C PHE A 368 -5.51 -8.90 -10.73
N GLY A 369 -5.39 -9.43 -11.94
CA GLY A 369 -6.47 -9.35 -12.94
C GLY A 369 -7.75 -10.03 -12.46
N CYS A 370 -7.67 -11.22 -11.84
CA CYS A 370 -8.83 -11.87 -11.24
C CYS A 370 -9.43 -11.03 -10.11
N ALA A 371 -8.60 -10.52 -9.19
CA ALA A 371 -9.06 -9.67 -8.10
C ALA A 371 -9.81 -8.42 -8.61
N LEU A 372 -9.26 -7.71 -9.60
CA LEU A 372 -9.89 -6.52 -10.18
C LEU A 372 -11.18 -6.86 -10.91
N LYS A 373 -11.22 -7.98 -11.65
CA LYS A 373 -12.41 -8.47 -12.35
C LYS A 373 -13.54 -8.88 -11.39
N ASN A 374 -13.19 -9.45 -10.25
CA ASN A 374 -14.13 -9.83 -9.19
C ASN A 374 -14.74 -8.63 -8.46
N GLY A 375 -14.28 -7.41 -8.75
CA GLY A 375 -14.83 -6.18 -8.19
C GLY A 375 -14.78 -6.12 -6.66
N ILE A 376 -15.62 -5.25 -6.09
CA ILE A 376 -15.73 -5.07 -4.64
C ILE A 376 -16.91 -5.90 -4.16
N PRO A 377 -16.72 -6.86 -3.24
CA PRO A 377 -17.83 -7.61 -2.67
C PRO A 377 -18.82 -6.66 -1.98
N GLN A 378 -20.10 -6.81 -2.29
CA GLN A 378 -21.16 -6.21 -1.49
C GLN A 378 -21.21 -6.93 -0.14
N HIS A 379 -21.07 -6.17 0.93
CA HIS A 379 -21.36 -6.64 2.27
C HIS A 379 -22.71 -6.06 2.70
N ASP A 380 -23.47 -6.85 3.45
CA ASP A 380 -24.77 -6.43 3.96
C ASP A 380 -24.62 -5.55 5.22
N SER A 381 -25.75 -5.07 5.74
CA SER A 381 -25.75 -4.32 7.01
C SER A 381 -25.34 -5.16 8.22
N SER A 382 -25.21 -6.49 8.09
CA SER A 382 -24.85 -7.37 9.21
C SER A 382 -23.38 -7.21 9.61
N ILE A 383 -22.53 -6.60 8.77
CA ILE A 383 -21.14 -6.30 9.12
C ILE A 383 -21.03 -5.46 10.43
N ALA A 384 -22.08 -4.68 10.75
CA ALA A 384 -22.22 -3.95 12.01
C ALA A 384 -21.98 -4.83 13.25
N GLU A 385 -22.42 -6.09 13.16
CA GLU A 385 -22.36 -7.05 14.26
C GLU A 385 -20.90 -7.38 14.63
N LEU A 386 -19.97 -7.18 13.70
CA LEU A 386 -18.55 -7.38 13.94
C LEU A 386 -17.90 -6.24 14.73
N ALA A 387 -18.52 -5.06 14.86
CA ALA A 387 -17.93 -3.92 15.58
C ALA A 387 -17.55 -4.27 17.03
N LYS A 388 -18.34 -5.10 17.72
CA LYS A 388 -18.01 -5.57 19.08
C LYS A 388 -16.85 -6.57 19.13
N HIS A 389 -16.44 -7.16 18.00
CA HIS A 389 -15.39 -8.17 17.91
C HIS A 389 -14.14 -7.69 17.17
N SER A 390 -14.29 -6.66 16.32
CA SER A 390 -13.28 -6.09 15.46
C SER A 390 -13.05 -4.62 15.79
N ARG A 391 -11.82 -4.32 16.22
CA ARG A 391 -11.37 -2.94 16.47
C ARG A 391 -11.36 -2.13 15.17
N TYR A 392 -11.04 -2.77 14.05
CA TYR A 392 -11.06 -2.17 12.72
C TYR A 392 -12.47 -1.71 12.31
N VAL A 393 -13.47 -2.60 12.39
CA VAL A 393 -14.86 -2.29 11.99
C VAL A 393 -15.43 -1.18 12.87
N ASP A 394 -15.27 -1.29 14.19
CA ASP A 394 -15.73 -0.28 15.13
C ASP A 394 -15.14 1.11 14.83
N PHE A 395 -13.83 1.17 14.61
CA PHE A 395 -13.15 2.42 14.28
C PHE A 395 -13.63 3.01 12.95
N LEU A 396 -13.68 2.22 11.88
CA LEU A 396 -14.12 2.70 10.57
C LEU A 396 -15.55 3.24 10.62
N MET A 397 -16.45 2.54 11.31
CA MET A 397 -17.84 2.98 11.48
C MET A 397 -17.92 4.33 12.18
N LYS A 398 -17.15 4.52 13.26
CA LYS A 398 -17.13 5.78 14.02
C LYS A 398 -16.51 6.94 13.25
N VAL A 399 -15.45 6.69 12.46
CA VAL A 399 -14.73 7.74 11.69
C VAL A 399 -15.45 8.14 10.40
N ARG A 400 -16.17 7.22 9.76
CA ARG A 400 -16.84 7.47 8.47
C ARG A 400 -17.77 8.68 8.50
N ILE A 401 -18.57 8.82 9.57
CA ILE A 401 -19.56 9.90 9.70
C ILE A 401 -18.90 11.29 9.81
N PRO A 402 -17.96 11.53 10.74
CA PRO A 402 -17.16 12.75 10.75
C PRO A 402 -16.51 13.07 9.40
N MET A 403 -15.94 12.07 8.73
CA MET A 403 -15.23 12.28 7.47
C MET A 403 -16.19 12.66 6.34
N LEU A 404 -17.38 12.02 6.25
CA LEU A 404 -18.41 12.37 5.27
C LEU A 404 -18.87 13.82 5.44
N ARG A 405 -19.16 14.22 6.68
CA ARG A 405 -19.55 15.62 6.99
C ARG A 405 -18.46 16.61 6.61
N GLY A 406 -17.21 16.31 6.95
CA GLY A 406 -16.05 17.11 6.55
C GLY A 406 -15.91 17.18 5.03
N PHE A 407 -16.10 16.06 4.35
CA PHE A 407 -15.92 15.95 2.91
C PHE A 407 -16.94 16.82 2.19
N MET A 408 -18.22 16.73 2.58
CA MET A 408 -19.28 17.57 2.00
C MET A 408 -19.01 19.07 2.19
N LYS A 409 -18.46 19.46 3.35
CA LYS A 409 -18.08 20.85 3.61
C LYS A 409 -17.00 21.37 2.65
N TYR A 410 -16.00 20.54 2.31
CA TYR A 410 -14.86 20.96 1.47
C TYR A 410 -14.92 20.43 0.03
N LYS A 411 -16.02 19.77 -0.37
CA LYS A 411 -16.12 19.06 -1.65
C LYS A 411 -15.84 19.97 -2.84
N ALA A 412 -16.49 21.12 -2.90
CA ALA A 412 -16.35 22.03 -4.04
C ALA A 412 -14.97 22.69 -4.12
N SER A 413 -14.33 22.95 -2.97
CA SER A 413 -13.07 23.71 -2.91
C SER A 413 -11.82 22.83 -2.98
N MET A 414 -11.86 21.66 -2.33
CA MET A 414 -10.69 20.79 -2.15
C MET A 414 -10.80 19.49 -2.95
N PHE A 415 -12.01 18.92 -3.04
CA PHE A 415 -12.24 17.58 -3.59
C PHE A 415 -13.11 17.58 -4.86
N PRO A 416 -12.87 18.45 -5.87
CA PRO A 416 -13.66 18.47 -7.09
C PRO A 416 -13.48 17.15 -7.84
N GLY A 417 -14.60 16.51 -8.17
CA GLY A 417 -14.61 15.23 -8.88
C GLY A 417 -14.19 14.01 -8.05
N VAL A 418 -13.70 14.19 -6.82
CA VAL A 418 -13.32 13.08 -5.93
C VAL A 418 -14.57 12.41 -5.36
N GLU A 419 -14.48 11.08 -5.18
CA GLU A 419 -15.53 10.31 -4.52
C GLU A 419 -15.20 10.04 -3.06
N PHE A 420 -16.21 10.26 -2.19
CA PHE A 420 -16.05 10.11 -0.75
C PHE A 420 -15.62 8.70 -0.35
N GLU A 421 -16.27 7.66 -0.88
CA GLU A 421 -15.96 6.28 -0.52
C GLU A 421 -14.55 5.89 -0.98
N ALA A 422 -14.13 6.34 -2.18
CA ALA A 422 -12.75 6.13 -2.61
C ALA A 422 -11.74 6.83 -1.71
N LEU A 423 -12.02 8.08 -1.33
CA LEU A 423 -11.17 8.81 -0.39
C LEU A 423 -11.10 8.09 0.95
N PHE A 424 -12.23 7.67 1.52
CA PHE A 424 -12.28 6.94 2.79
C PHE A 424 -11.51 5.61 2.73
N VAL A 425 -11.73 4.81 1.69
CA VAL A 425 -11.04 3.53 1.48
C VAL A 425 -9.54 3.73 1.28
N GLY A 426 -9.14 4.66 0.40
CA GLY A 426 -7.74 4.90 0.06
C GLY A 426 -6.92 5.55 1.18
N THR A 427 -7.55 6.35 2.04
CA THR A 427 -6.85 7.09 3.10
C THR A 427 -6.97 6.44 4.47
N VAL A 428 -8.19 6.06 4.90
CA VAL A 428 -8.46 5.52 6.24
C VAL A 428 -8.40 3.99 6.22
N GLY A 429 -9.17 3.34 5.36
CA GLY A 429 -9.24 1.88 5.31
C GLY A 429 -7.89 1.23 4.94
N HIS A 430 -7.21 1.79 3.94
CA HIS A 430 -5.92 1.30 3.45
C HIS A 430 -4.81 1.39 4.51
N SER A 431 -4.62 2.58 5.11
CA SER A 431 -3.55 2.84 6.07
C SER A 431 -3.69 2.02 7.35
N ILE A 432 -4.93 1.89 7.87
CA ILE A 432 -5.23 1.06 9.03
C ILE A 432 -5.09 -0.43 8.69
N GLY A 433 -5.47 -0.84 7.47
CA GLY A 433 -5.26 -2.21 7.01
C GLY A 433 -3.78 -2.60 6.99
N HIS A 434 -2.90 -1.69 6.56
CA HIS A 434 -1.44 -1.87 6.65
C HIS A 434 -0.97 -1.97 8.10
N TYR A 435 -1.43 -1.08 8.98
CA TYR A 435 -1.11 -1.12 10.40
C TYR A 435 -1.45 -2.47 11.04
N PHE A 436 -2.66 -2.99 10.80
CA PHE A 436 -3.05 -4.29 11.32
C PHE A 436 -2.26 -5.43 10.69
N PHE A 437 -1.94 -5.37 9.40
CA PHE A 437 -1.12 -6.41 8.79
C PHE A 437 0.28 -6.46 9.40
N GLU A 438 0.91 -5.31 9.61
CA GLU A 438 2.23 -5.19 10.25
C GLU A 438 2.22 -5.66 11.72
N THR A 439 1.23 -5.23 12.49
CA THR A 439 1.18 -5.52 13.94
C THR A 439 0.69 -6.92 14.26
N ILE A 440 -0.21 -7.48 13.46
CA ILE A 440 -0.72 -8.84 13.65
C ILE A 440 0.30 -9.88 13.19
N VAL A 441 0.98 -9.67 12.05
CA VAL A 441 2.05 -10.56 11.57
C VAL A 441 3.39 -10.14 12.18
N ALA A 442 3.54 -10.36 13.49
CA ALA A 442 4.65 -9.85 14.28
C ALA A 442 6.04 -10.43 13.92
N ASP A 443 6.10 -11.47 13.09
CA ASP A 443 7.34 -12.01 12.51
C ASP A 443 7.08 -12.55 11.08
N SER A 444 7.75 -11.97 10.08
CA SER A 444 7.66 -12.43 8.68
C SER A 444 8.08 -13.90 8.50
N LEU A 445 8.80 -14.49 9.46
CA LEU A 445 9.20 -15.90 9.41
C LEU A 445 8.04 -16.87 9.70
N TRP A 446 6.87 -16.41 10.18
CA TRP A 446 5.67 -17.24 10.35
C TRP A 446 5.12 -17.79 9.03
N LEU A 447 5.42 -17.13 7.92
CA LEU A 447 5.00 -17.54 6.59
C LEU A 447 5.87 -18.72 6.13
N ASP A 448 5.24 -19.90 6.15
CA ASP A 448 5.87 -21.19 5.86
C ASP A 448 6.15 -21.34 4.35
N VAL A 449 7.40 -21.07 3.98
CA VAL A 449 7.87 -21.14 2.59
C VAL A 449 8.15 -22.58 2.14
N ASP A 450 8.18 -23.52 3.09
CA ASP A 450 8.48 -24.93 2.84
C ASP A 450 7.19 -25.76 2.67
N SER A 451 6.01 -25.13 2.77
CA SER A 451 4.73 -25.75 2.43
C SER A 451 4.77 -26.31 1.00
N LYS A 452 4.48 -27.60 0.87
CA LYS A 452 4.52 -28.34 -0.41
C LYS A 452 3.52 -27.80 -1.44
N GLN A 453 2.45 -27.15 -0.98
CA GLN A 453 1.37 -26.68 -1.85
C GLN A 453 1.32 -25.15 -1.95
N TYR A 454 1.59 -24.44 -0.85
CA TYR A 454 1.35 -22.99 -0.73
C TYR A 454 2.60 -22.17 -0.39
N GLY A 455 3.78 -22.79 -0.45
CA GLY A 455 5.06 -22.15 -0.13
C GLY A 455 5.34 -20.89 -0.96
N LEU A 456 4.94 -20.85 -2.24
CA LEU A 456 5.12 -19.68 -3.09
C LEU A 456 4.24 -18.49 -2.66
N MET A 457 2.99 -18.73 -2.26
CA MET A 457 2.15 -17.68 -1.67
C MET A 457 2.80 -17.10 -0.42
N ALA A 458 3.31 -17.98 0.47
CA ALA A 458 4.03 -17.57 1.67
C ALA A 458 5.29 -16.75 1.35
N GLN A 459 6.05 -17.10 0.29
CA GLN A 459 7.22 -16.33 -0.17
C GLN A 459 6.82 -14.91 -0.60
N PHE A 460 5.80 -14.77 -1.45
CA PHE A 460 5.32 -13.47 -1.89
C PHE A 460 4.81 -12.61 -0.73
N THR A 461 3.98 -13.19 0.13
CA THR A 461 3.45 -12.48 1.29
C THR A 461 4.56 -12.08 2.25
N LYS A 462 5.61 -12.89 2.40
CA LYS A 462 6.76 -12.59 3.27
C LYS A 462 7.54 -11.37 2.78
N VAL A 463 7.73 -11.27 1.47
CA VAL A 463 8.36 -10.10 0.84
C VAL A 463 7.46 -8.88 0.95
N ALA A 464 6.17 -9.00 0.61
CA ALA A 464 5.19 -7.92 0.72
C ALA A 464 5.15 -7.36 2.16
N HIS A 465 4.97 -8.23 3.14
CA HIS A 465 4.96 -7.88 4.56
C HIS A 465 6.30 -7.26 5.00
N GLY A 466 7.42 -7.91 4.71
CA GLY A 466 8.72 -7.43 5.20
C GLY A 466 9.17 -6.10 4.61
N CYS A 467 8.75 -5.78 3.38
CA CYS A 467 9.29 -4.65 2.63
C CYS A 467 8.33 -3.48 2.45
N PHE A 468 7.01 -3.71 2.45
CA PHE A 468 6.01 -2.71 2.02
C PHE A 468 4.95 -2.38 3.07
N THR A 469 4.95 -3.01 4.25
CA THR A 469 4.07 -2.56 5.35
C THR A 469 4.65 -1.43 6.21
N PRO A 470 5.98 -1.35 6.44
CA PRO A 470 6.53 -0.29 7.27
C PRO A 470 6.43 1.08 6.58
N ASP A 471 6.28 2.13 7.39
CA ASP A 471 6.32 3.52 6.94
C ASP A 471 7.62 3.82 6.17
N LEU A 472 7.46 4.60 5.09
CA LEU A 472 8.56 5.05 4.25
C LEU A 472 9.55 5.94 5.03
N PRO A 473 10.84 5.57 5.17
CA PRO A 473 11.80 6.42 5.85
C PRO A 473 12.05 7.68 5.02
N PHE A 474 12.39 8.78 5.70
CA PHE A 474 12.76 10.06 5.06
C PHE A 474 11.68 10.64 4.13
N TYR A 475 10.42 10.32 4.38
CA TYR A 475 9.31 10.90 3.64
C TYR A 475 9.23 12.41 3.91
N LEU A 476 9.62 13.23 2.92
CA LEU A 476 9.81 14.68 3.11
C LEU A 476 8.52 15.44 3.43
N ILE A 477 7.36 14.89 3.07
CA ILE A 477 6.04 15.50 3.27
C ILE A 477 5.20 14.50 4.03
N SER A 478 5.06 14.61 5.36
CA SER A 478 4.28 13.62 6.13
C SER A 478 2.90 13.39 5.50
N PRO A 479 2.50 12.14 5.20
CA PRO A 479 1.17 11.86 4.69
C PRO A 479 0.19 11.71 5.86
N LYS A 480 0.63 11.81 7.12
CA LYS A 480 -0.24 11.50 8.26
C LYS A 480 -1.26 12.61 8.47
N TYR A 481 -2.51 12.25 8.75
CA TYR A 481 -3.59 13.20 9.02
C TYR A 481 -3.25 14.17 10.17
N LYS A 482 -2.55 13.68 11.20
CA LYS A 482 -2.13 14.45 12.38
C LYS A 482 -1.17 15.60 12.07
N ASP A 483 -0.40 15.46 10.99
CA ASP A 483 0.62 16.44 10.58
C ASP A 483 0.11 17.40 9.49
N GLN A 484 -1.12 17.19 9.00
CA GLN A 484 -1.69 18.03 7.95
C GLN A 484 -2.14 19.39 8.48
N TRP A 485 -1.92 20.43 7.68
CA TRP A 485 -2.38 21.79 8.03
C TRP A 485 -3.83 22.05 7.67
N HIS A 486 -4.36 21.35 6.66
CA HIS A 486 -5.71 21.62 6.16
C HIS A 486 -6.78 21.26 7.21
N PRO A 487 -7.78 22.15 7.46
CA PRO A 487 -8.78 21.93 8.50
C PRO A 487 -9.60 20.64 8.37
N PHE A 488 -9.81 20.14 7.14
CA PHE A 488 -10.45 18.85 6.89
C PHE A 488 -9.75 17.71 7.66
N TYR A 489 -8.46 17.48 7.36
CA TYR A 489 -7.68 16.39 7.95
C TYR A 489 -7.53 16.54 9.46
N ARG A 490 -7.23 17.75 9.96
CA ARG A 490 -7.09 18.00 11.40
C ARG A 490 -8.36 17.70 12.19
N THR A 491 -9.51 18.14 11.68
CA THR A 491 -10.80 17.93 12.35
C THR A 491 -11.15 16.44 12.41
N ILE A 492 -10.89 15.71 11.31
CA ILE A 492 -11.13 14.27 11.26
C ILE A 492 -10.18 13.55 12.20
N TYR A 493 -8.89 13.87 12.19
CA TYR A 493 -7.91 13.29 13.12
C TYR A 493 -8.31 13.48 14.58
N GLN A 494 -8.68 14.70 14.99
CA GLN A 494 -9.08 14.97 16.38
C GLN A 494 -10.27 14.11 16.82
N ARG A 495 -11.26 13.92 15.94
CA ARG A 495 -12.41 13.06 16.22
C ARG A 495 -12.03 11.59 16.23
N ALA A 496 -11.24 11.16 15.26
CA ALA A 496 -10.75 9.78 15.16
C ALA A 496 -9.91 9.40 16.40
N ALA A 497 -9.02 10.29 16.83
CA ALA A 497 -8.15 10.09 17.99
C ALA A 497 -8.93 10.02 19.31
N ALA A 498 -10.11 10.64 19.39
CA ALA A 498 -11.01 10.49 20.52
C ALA A 498 -11.69 9.11 20.57
N PHE A 499 -11.82 8.42 19.43
CA PHE A 499 -12.29 7.04 19.39
C PHE A 499 -11.17 6.05 19.66
N ASP A 500 -10.04 6.23 18.96
CA ASP A 500 -8.85 5.39 19.06
C ASP A 500 -7.63 6.16 18.55
N LYS A 501 -6.78 6.63 19.47
CA LYS A 501 -5.61 7.44 19.11
C LYS A 501 -4.60 6.67 18.27
N GLU A 502 -4.37 5.40 18.59
CA GLU A 502 -3.36 4.59 17.90
C GLU A 502 -3.75 4.38 16.43
N LEU A 503 -5.01 4.03 16.15
CA LEU A 503 -5.48 3.92 14.77
C LEU A 503 -5.54 5.27 14.04
N ALA A 504 -5.94 6.34 14.73
CA ALA A 504 -5.94 7.68 14.16
C ALA A 504 -4.53 8.17 13.77
N ASP A 505 -3.50 7.81 14.54
CA ASP A 505 -2.10 8.15 14.24
C ASP A 505 -1.59 7.46 12.96
N THR A 506 -2.26 6.39 12.51
CA THR A 506 -1.91 5.65 11.29
C THR A 506 -2.56 6.20 10.03
N MET A 507 -3.60 7.04 10.16
CA MET A 507 -4.36 7.57 9.02
C MET A 507 -3.49 8.43 8.10
N GLU A 508 -3.60 8.20 6.78
CA GLU A 508 -2.77 8.83 5.75
C GLU A 508 -3.61 9.54 4.69
N THR A 509 -3.14 10.68 4.19
CA THR A 509 -3.80 11.50 3.15
C THR A 509 -3.66 10.93 1.75
N CYS A 510 -2.79 9.94 1.55
CA CYS A 510 -2.56 9.28 0.29
C CYS A 510 -2.19 7.81 0.52
N ILE A 511 -2.22 7.03 -0.56
CA ILE A 511 -1.62 5.68 -0.56
C ILE A 511 -0.12 5.83 -0.72
N ALA A 512 0.63 5.62 0.38
CA ALA A 512 2.09 5.75 0.43
C ALA A 512 2.77 4.66 1.28
N LYS A 513 2.13 3.48 1.38
CA LYS A 513 2.65 2.28 2.04
C LYS A 513 2.64 1.11 1.07
#